data_AF-A0A164U3Y5-F1
#
_entry.id   AF-A0A164U3Y5-F1
#
_cell.length_a   1.000
_cell.length_b   1.000
_cell.length_c   1.000
_cell.angle_alpha   90.00
_cell.angle_beta   90.00
_cell.angle_gamma   90.00
#
_symmetry.space_group_name_H-M   'P 1'
#
loop_
_entity.id
_entity.type
_entity.pdbx_description
1 polymer ?
#
loop_
_entity_poly.entity_id
_entity_poly.type
_entity_poly.pdbx_seq_one_letter_code
_entity_poly.pdbx_strand_id
1 'polypeptide(L)'
;MSLRVYYDLMSQPSRAVYLFLKVANIPFESCTVKLRDGEHFEEAFTKINPFQKVPVIDDAGFKLTESVAILRYLVRSRNVADHWYSSDLQLQAKVDEYLEWQHLNTRLFCAMYFRHKTSRRKESCPFSERNGKVLGSYRKYLVGPWEKRLYHWA
;
A
#
# COMPACT_ATOMS: atom_id res chain seq x y z
N MET A 1 -10.35 -23.63 1.99
CA MET A 1 -10.86 -22.61 1.05
C MET A 1 -9.73 -21.63 0.75
N SER A 2 -9.59 -21.17 -0.49
CA SER A 2 -8.44 -20.36 -0.92
C SER A 2 -8.65 -18.87 -0.64
N LEU A 3 -7.61 -18.22 -0.10
CA LEU A 3 -7.52 -16.76 -0.02
C LEU A 3 -7.36 -16.20 -1.43
N ARG A 4 -8.27 -15.32 -1.88
CA ARG A 4 -8.15 -14.60 -3.15
C ARG A 4 -7.70 -13.18 -2.90
N VAL A 5 -6.83 -12.67 -3.77
CA VAL A 5 -6.28 -11.32 -3.63
C VAL A 5 -6.45 -10.58 -4.95
N TYR A 6 -7.22 -9.51 -4.93
CA TYR A 6 -7.42 -8.60 -6.06
C TYR A 6 -6.41 -7.46 -5.99
N TYR A 7 -5.51 -7.37 -6.97
CA TYR A 7 -4.41 -6.41 -6.91
C TYR A 7 -3.87 -5.98 -8.28
N ASP A 8 -3.10 -4.89 -8.27
CA ASP A 8 -2.25 -4.46 -9.38
C ASP A 8 -0.91 -4.01 -8.80
N LEU A 9 0.22 -4.47 -9.36
CA LEU A 9 1.55 -4.12 -8.87
C LEU A 9 1.93 -2.66 -9.10
N MET A 10 1.20 -1.91 -9.91
CA MET A 10 1.30 -0.46 -10.03
C MET A 10 0.85 0.24 -8.73
N SER A 11 -0.09 -0.37 -8.01
CA SER A 11 -0.62 0.13 -6.73
C SER A 11 0.37 -0.19 -5.60
N GLN A 12 0.92 0.85 -4.96
CA GLN A 12 1.76 0.71 -3.76
C GLN A 12 1.17 -0.12 -2.60
N PRO A 13 -0.12 0.01 -2.20
CA PRO A 13 -0.69 -0.82 -1.14
C PRO A 13 -0.84 -2.28 -1.57
N SER A 14 -1.13 -2.52 -2.85
CA SER A 14 -1.20 -3.87 -3.41
C SER A 14 0.16 -4.55 -3.36
N ARG A 15 1.25 -3.84 -3.67
CA ARG A 15 2.60 -4.37 -3.52
C ARG A 15 2.91 -4.75 -2.07
N ALA A 16 2.49 -3.94 -1.09
CA ALA A 16 2.70 -4.25 0.32
C ALA A 16 2.03 -5.58 0.73
N VAL A 17 0.76 -5.77 0.39
CA VAL A 17 0.01 -7.02 0.67
C VAL A 17 0.63 -8.20 -0.09
N TYR A 18 0.92 -8.03 -1.38
CA TYR A 18 1.51 -9.08 -2.22
C TYR A 18 2.87 -9.55 -1.67
N LEU A 19 3.76 -8.61 -1.36
CA LEU A 19 5.09 -8.93 -0.81
C LEU A 19 4.98 -9.62 0.54
N PHE A 20 4.10 -9.14 1.43
CA PHE A 20 3.88 -9.77 2.71
C PHE A 20 3.43 -11.24 2.55
N LEU A 21 2.44 -11.50 1.69
CA LEU A 21 1.99 -12.87 1.41
C LEU A 21 3.11 -13.77 0.88
N LYS A 22 3.96 -13.24 -0.01
CA LYS A 22 5.12 -13.97 -0.54
C LYS A 22 6.17 -14.27 0.52
N VAL A 23 6.54 -13.28 1.33
CA VAL A 23 7.57 -13.44 2.38
C VAL A 23 7.07 -14.34 3.52
N ALA A 24 5.80 -14.22 3.89
CA ALA A 24 5.17 -15.06 4.91
C ALA A 24 4.76 -16.45 4.39
N ASN A 25 5.03 -16.78 3.12
CA ASN A 25 4.65 -18.03 2.47
C ASN A 25 3.16 -18.38 2.60
N ILE A 26 2.29 -17.37 2.59
CA ILE A 26 0.84 -17.56 2.66
C ILE A 26 0.35 -17.89 1.24
N PRO A 27 -0.26 -19.06 0.99
CA PRO A 27 -0.81 -19.39 -0.32
C PRO A 27 -2.04 -18.54 -0.61
N PHE A 28 -2.12 -18.01 -1.84
CA PHE A 28 -3.26 -17.21 -2.30
C PHE A 28 -3.47 -17.37 -3.80
N GLU A 29 -4.71 -17.20 -4.22
CA GLU A 29 -5.11 -17.05 -5.61
C GLU A 29 -4.93 -15.59 -6.04
N SER A 30 -4.22 -15.40 -7.14
CA SER A 30 -3.86 -14.08 -7.67
C SER A 30 -4.91 -13.58 -8.66
N CYS A 31 -5.72 -12.61 -8.26
CA CYS A 31 -6.70 -11.95 -9.14
C CYS A 31 -6.15 -10.59 -9.59
N THR A 32 -5.58 -10.50 -10.79
CA THR A 32 -5.01 -9.24 -11.29
C THR A 32 -6.13 -8.32 -11.78
N VAL A 33 -6.06 -7.03 -11.43
CA VAL A 33 -7.01 -5.99 -11.88
C VAL A 33 -6.23 -4.86 -12.52
N LYS A 34 -6.18 -4.78 -13.85
CA LYS A 34 -5.33 -3.84 -14.57
C LYS A 34 -5.83 -2.40 -14.39
N LEU A 35 -5.16 -1.66 -13.51
CA LEU A 35 -5.51 -0.27 -13.20
C LEU A 35 -5.31 0.67 -14.39
N ARG A 36 -4.33 0.36 -15.26
CA ARG A 36 -4.05 1.14 -16.48
C ARG A 36 -5.20 1.08 -17.48
N ASP A 37 -5.86 -0.06 -17.54
CA ASP A 37 -6.93 -0.34 -18.50
C ASP A 37 -8.30 0.05 -17.91
N GLY A 38 -8.34 0.46 -16.64
CA GLY A 38 -9.58 0.89 -15.98
C GLY A 38 -10.43 -0.25 -15.44
N GLU A 39 -9.94 -1.49 -15.37
CA GLU A 39 -10.72 -2.69 -14.95
C GLU A 39 -11.39 -2.51 -13.56
N HIS A 40 -10.77 -1.74 -12.67
CA HIS A 40 -11.32 -1.38 -11.35
C HIS A 40 -12.60 -0.52 -11.38
N PHE A 41 -12.94 0.07 -12.52
CA PHE A 41 -14.19 0.81 -12.72
C PHE A 41 -15.30 -0.05 -13.34
N GLU A 42 -14.97 -1.27 -13.78
CA GLU A 42 -15.97 -2.17 -14.35
C GLU A 42 -16.97 -2.62 -13.28
N GLU A 43 -18.19 -2.92 -13.72
CA GLU A 43 -19.28 -3.39 -12.85
C GLU A 43 -18.88 -4.68 -12.12
N ALA A 44 -18.15 -5.57 -12.80
CA ALA A 44 -17.64 -6.81 -12.24
C ALA A 44 -16.75 -6.58 -11.00
N PHE A 45 -15.86 -5.59 -11.04
CA PHE A 45 -15.01 -5.23 -9.90
C PHE A 45 -15.75 -4.39 -8.87
N THR A 46 -16.66 -3.52 -9.29
CA THR A 46 -17.47 -2.68 -8.38
C THR A 46 -18.34 -3.54 -7.45
N LYS A 47 -18.83 -4.69 -7.94
CA LYS A 47 -19.52 -5.72 -7.12
C LYS A 47 -18.62 -6.36 -6.05
N ILE A 48 -17.30 -6.33 -6.26
CA ILE A 48 -16.31 -6.83 -5.29
C ILE A 48 -15.98 -5.74 -4.28
N ASN A 49 -15.68 -4.53 -4.75
CA ASN A 49 -15.40 -3.37 -3.91
C ASN A 49 -16.04 -2.10 -4.49
N PRO A 50 -17.07 -1.53 -3.82
CA PRO A 50 -17.74 -0.33 -4.30
C PRO A 50 -16.84 0.91 -4.31
N PHE A 51 -15.74 0.91 -3.55
CA PHE A 51 -14.76 2.01 -3.58
C PHE A 51 -13.88 2.00 -4.85
N GLN A 52 -13.96 0.94 -5.67
CA GLN A 52 -13.20 0.83 -6.92
C GLN A 52 -11.70 1.00 -6.68
N LYS A 53 -11.19 0.41 -5.59
CA LYS A 53 -9.76 0.42 -5.23
C LYS A 53 -9.23 -0.99 -5.02
N VAL A 54 -7.93 -1.12 -5.24
CA VAL A 54 -7.13 -2.30 -4.90
C VAL A 54 -6.08 -1.91 -3.84
N PRO A 55 -5.67 -2.83 -2.94
CA PRO A 55 -6.04 -4.25 -2.90
C PRO A 55 -7.38 -4.55 -2.22
N VAL A 56 -7.91 -5.73 -2.52
CA VAL A 56 -9.04 -6.36 -1.82
C VAL A 56 -8.66 -7.83 -1.60
N ILE A 57 -9.01 -8.40 -0.45
CA ILE A 57 -8.95 -9.85 -0.25
C ILE A 57 -10.36 -10.42 -0.15
N ASP A 58 -10.49 -11.70 -0.50
CA ASP A 58 -11.65 -12.53 -0.22
C ASP A 58 -11.15 -13.82 0.42
N ASP A 59 -11.36 -13.94 1.73
CA ASP A 59 -11.02 -15.13 2.51
C ASP A 59 -12.29 -15.93 2.79
N ALA A 60 -12.58 -16.93 1.96
CA ALA A 60 -13.75 -17.79 2.10
C ALA A 60 -15.10 -17.03 2.18
N GLY A 61 -15.26 -15.97 1.38
CA GLY A 61 -16.45 -15.11 1.35
C GLY A 61 -16.34 -13.86 2.22
N PHE A 62 -15.36 -13.80 3.12
CA PHE A 62 -15.05 -12.59 3.89
C PHE A 62 -14.22 -11.63 3.04
N LYS A 63 -14.87 -10.59 2.52
CA LYS A 63 -14.20 -9.53 1.75
C LYS A 63 -13.68 -8.44 2.66
N LEU A 64 -12.41 -8.07 2.50
CA LEU A 64 -11.77 -7.01 3.27
C LEU A 64 -10.99 -6.08 2.35
N THR A 65 -11.17 -4.78 2.57
CA THR A 65 -10.49 -3.67 1.89
C THR A 65 -9.51 -2.99 2.85
N GLU A 66 -8.79 -1.96 2.38
CA GLU A 66 -7.74 -1.24 3.11
C GLU A 66 -6.51 -2.09 3.45
N SER A 67 -5.36 -1.76 2.85
CA SER A 67 -4.16 -2.61 2.95
C SER A 67 -3.65 -2.82 4.37
N VAL A 68 -3.77 -1.82 5.25
CA VAL A 68 -3.35 -1.95 6.66
C VAL A 68 -4.27 -2.91 7.42
N ALA A 69 -5.59 -2.81 7.20
CA ALA A 69 -6.55 -3.74 7.78
C ALA A 69 -6.33 -5.17 7.27
N ILE A 70 -6.08 -5.33 5.96
CA ILE A 70 -5.72 -6.61 5.34
C ILE A 70 -4.46 -7.22 5.98
N LEU A 71 -3.39 -6.43 6.15
CA LEU A 71 -2.14 -6.92 6.76
C LEU A 71 -2.37 -7.36 8.21
N ARG A 72 -3.04 -6.53 9.03
CA ARG A 72 -3.39 -6.88 10.42
C ARG A 72 -4.24 -8.16 10.48
N TYR A 73 -5.22 -8.30 9.59
CA TYR A 73 -6.05 -9.50 9.48
C TYR A 73 -5.22 -10.74 9.15
N LEU A 74 -4.37 -10.67 8.12
CA LEU A 74 -3.56 -11.80 7.68
C LEU A 74 -2.56 -12.24 8.75
N VAL A 75 -1.92 -11.31 9.47
CA VAL A 75 -1.00 -11.69 10.56
C VAL A 75 -1.75 -12.40 11.69
N ARG A 76 -2.96 -11.95 12.03
CA ARG A 76 -3.77 -12.55 13.11
C ARG A 76 -4.47 -13.84 12.71
N SER A 77 -4.83 -14.01 11.44
CA SER A 77 -5.61 -15.16 10.95
C SER A 77 -4.74 -16.30 10.41
N ARG A 78 -3.45 -16.05 10.18
CA ARG A 78 -2.49 -17.03 9.66
C ARG A 78 -1.38 -17.24 10.69
N ASN A 79 -0.73 -18.40 10.63
CA ASN A 79 0.41 -18.71 11.50
C ASN A 79 1.69 -18.02 11.01
N VAL A 80 1.73 -16.69 11.16
CA VAL A 80 2.85 -15.84 10.75
C VAL A 80 3.76 -15.56 11.95
N ALA A 81 5.06 -15.38 11.70
CA ALA A 81 6.01 -15.07 12.75
C ALA A 81 5.68 -13.75 13.49
N ASP A 82 5.78 -13.77 14.81
CA ASP A 82 5.39 -12.67 15.71
C ASP A 82 6.12 -11.35 15.43
N HIS A 83 7.36 -11.40 14.92
CA HIS A 83 8.15 -10.19 14.61
C HIS A 83 7.51 -9.24 13.57
N TRP A 84 6.56 -9.72 12.76
CA TRP A 84 5.84 -8.86 11.81
C TRP A 84 4.82 -7.95 12.49
N TYR A 85 4.17 -8.45 13.54
CA TYR A 85 3.13 -7.74 14.28
C TYR A 85 2.99 -8.37 15.67
N SER A 86 3.87 -7.92 16.56
CA SER A 86 4.04 -8.49 17.90
C SER A 86 2.76 -8.44 18.72
N SER A 87 2.55 -9.47 19.55
CA SER A 87 1.49 -9.50 20.56
C SER A 87 1.75 -8.59 21.78
N ASP A 88 3.00 -8.17 22.01
CA ASP A 88 3.32 -7.14 23.01
C ASP A 88 2.63 -5.81 22.70
N LEU A 89 1.95 -5.24 23.71
CA LEU A 89 1.13 -4.05 23.57
C LEU A 89 1.91 -2.84 23.04
N GLN A 90 3.11 -2.60 23.55
CA GLN A 90 3.89 -1.40 23.21
C GLN A 90 4.55 -1.54 21.84
N LEU A 91 5.06 -2.73 21.51
CA LEU A 91 5.62 -3.00 20.18
C LEU A 91 4.54 -2.95 19.10
N GLN A 92 3.36 -3.52 19.36
CA GLN A 92 2.23 -3.44 18.46
C GLN A 92 1.81 -1.98 18.21
N ALA A 93 1.71 -1.18 19.29
CA ALA A 93 1.36 0.24 19.19
C ALA A 93 2.35 1.04 18.34
N LYS A 94 3.65 0.75 18.41
CA LYS A 94 4.66 1.38 17.55
C LYS A 94 4.47 1.02 16.06
N VAL A 95 4.11 -0.22 15.77
CA VAL A 95 3.81 -0.64 14.39
C VAL A 95 2.55 0.06 13.89
N ASP A 96 1.50 0.06 14.71
CA ASP A 96 0.22 0.70 14.37
C ASP A 96 0.41 2.20 14.09
N GLU A 97 1.17 2.90 14.92
CA GLU A 97 1.48 4.31 14.73
C GLU A 97 2.17 4.60 13.39
N TYR A 98 3.14 3.77 12.98
CA TYR A 98 3.77 3.92 11.66
C TYR A 98 2.78 3.65 10.53
N LEU A 99 1.99 2.58 10.64
CA LEU A 99 1.03 2.18 9.61
C LEU A 99 -0.03 3.26 9.37
N GLU A 100 -0.51 3.93 10.42
CA GLU A 100 -1.42 5.06 10.28
C GLU A 100 -0.71 6.31 9.70
N TRP A 101 0.49 6.64 10.20
CA TRP A 101 1.24 7.81 9.75
C TRP A 101 1.65 7.73 8.27
N GLN A 102 2.09 6.56 7.79
CA GLN A 102 2.70 6.43 6.46
C GLN A 102 1.74 6.78 5.32
N HIS A 103 0.42 6.67 5.52
CA HIS A 103 -0.59 6.93 4.51
C HIS A 103 -0.49 8.34 3.89
N LEU A 104 -0.29 9.36 4.73
CA LEU A 104 -0.23 10.76 4.30
C LEU A 104 1.19 11.31 4.18
N ASN A 105 2.19 10.59 4.68
CA ASN A 105 3.55 11.11 4.81
C ASN A 105 4.59 10.43 3.93
N THR A 106 4.49 9.12 3.71
CA THR A 106 5.41 8.43 2.81
C THR A 106 4.67 8.02 1.56
N ARG A 107 3.55 7.30 1.71
CA ARG A 107 2.78 6.74 0.60
C ARG A 107 2.34 7.80 -0.40
N LEU A 108 1.65 8.86 0.06
CA LEU A 108 1.05 9.85 -0.83
C LEU A 108 2.10 10.47 -1.75
N PHE A 109 3.20 10.95 -1.17
CA PHE A 109 4.27 11.59 -1.93
C PHE A 109 5.06 10.59 -2.78
N CYS A 110 5.30 9.36 -2.31
CA CYS A 110 5.90 8.30 -3.14
C CYS A 110 5.01 7.95 -4.35
N ALA A 111 3.69 7.90 -4.18
CA ALA A 111 2.76 7.65 -5.27
C ALA A 111 2.77 8.80 -6.30
N MET A 112 2.81 10.04 -5.83
CA MET A 112 2.95 11.22 -6.71
C MET A 112 4.27 11.21 -7.48
N TYR A 113 5.38 10.88 -6.81
CA TYR A 113 6.69 10.75 -7.45
C TYR A 113 6.70 9.63 -8.49
N PHE A 114 6.18 8.44 -8.14
CA PHE A 114 6.06 7.31 -9.06
C PHE A 114 5.26 7.71 -10.30
N ARG A 115 4.06 8.30 -10.11
CA ARG A 115 3.22 8.80 -11.21
C ARG A 115 3.99 9.79 -12.08
N HIS A 116 4.67 10.76 -11.48
CA HIS A 116 5.46 11.75 -12.22
C HIS A 116 6.57 11.10 -13.07
N LYS A 117 7.28 10.11 -12.53
CA LYS A 117 8.35 9.41 -13.25
C LYS A 117 7.82 8.47 -14.34
N THR A 118 6.72 7.76 -14.09
CA THR A 118 6.19 6.75 -15.01
C THR A 118 5.26 7.31 -16.09
N SER A 119 4.63 8.46 -15.85
CA SER A 119 3.76 9.14 -16.84
C SER A 119 4.55 9.94 -17.88
N ARG A 120 5.88 10.02 -17.81
CA ARG A 120 6.72 10.62 -18.86
C ARG A 120 6.97 9.64 -20.00
N ARG A 121 5.99 9.53 -20.92
CA ARG A 121 6.23 9.25 -22.35
C ARG A 121 5.24 10.05 -23.20
N LYS A 122 5.80 11.05 -23.92
CA LYS A 122 5.24 11.92 -24.99
C LYS A 122 4.06 12.80 -24.54
N GLU A 123 4.07 14.14 -24.53
CA GLU A 123 4.71 15.20 -25.31
C GLU A 123 4.84 16.49 -24.46
N SER A 124 5.54 17.48 -24.99
CA SER A 124 5.64 18.88 -24.57
C SER A 124 4.46 19.42 -23.74
N CYS A 125 4.65 19.57 -22.43
CA CYS A 125 3.73 20.30 -21.57
C CYS A 125 4.45 21.57 -21.07
N PRO A 126 3.89 22.79 -21.24
CA PRO A 126 4.55 24.06 -20.86
C PRO A 126 4.75 24.22 -19.34
N PHE A 127 4.28 23.26 -18.54
CA PHE A 127 4.26 23.31 -17.09
C PHE A 127 5.54 22.72 -16.44
N SER A 128 6.64 22.59 -17.18
CA SER A 128 7.81 21.82 -16.73
C SER A 128 8.77 22.53 -15.77
N GLU A 129 8.67 23.85 -15.57
CA GLU A 129 9.67 24.57 -14.76
C GLU A 129 9.26 24.88 -13.32
N ARG A 130 7.96 24.89 -13.00
CA ARG A 130 7.49 25.30 -11.65
C ARG A 130 7.64 24.21 -10.57
N ASN A 131 7.73 22.94 -10.95
CA ASN A 131 7.67 21.81 -10.01
C ASN A 131 9.02 21.18 -9.63
N GLY A 132 10.14 21.56 -10.27
CA GLY A 132 11.47 21.11 -9.84
C GLY A 132 11.80 21.52 -8.39
N LYS A 133 11.33 22.71 -7.98
CA LYS A 133 11.42 23.19 -6.59
C LYS A 133 10.49 22.44 -5.63
N VAL A 134 9.33 21.99 -6.10
CA VAL A 134 8.32 21.27 -5.29
C VAL A 134 8.80 19.85 -4.96
N LEU A 135 9.43 19.16 -5.91
CA LEU A 135 10.00 17.83 -5.67
C LEU A 135 11.24 17.84 -4.76
N GLY A 136 12.11 18.86 -4.89
CA GLY A 136 13.22 19.09 -3.95
C GLY A 136 12.73 19.34 -2.52
N SER A 137 11.56 19.98 -2.36
CA SER A 137 10.91 20.21 -1.06
C SER A 137 10.40 18.92 -0.41
N TYR A 138 9.99 17.90 -1.17
CA TYR A 138 9.46 16.66 -0.58
C TYR A 138 10.50 15.78 0.13
N ARG A 139 11.79 15.95 -0.17
CA ARG A 139 12.86 15.21 0.53
C ARG A 139 12.83 15.44 2.04
N LYS A 140 12.45 16.64 2.50
CA LYS A 140 12.34 16.96 3.94
C LYS A 140 11.13 16.32 4.61
N TYR A 141 10.10 15.94 3.85
CA TYR A 141 8.84 15.38 4.35
C TYR A 141 8.79 13.85 4.27
N LEU A 142 9.50 13.25 3.31
CA LEU A 142 9.41 11.82 3.00
C LEU A 142 10.06 10.89 4.02
N VAL A 143 11.09 11.37 4.73
CA VAL A 143 11.92 10.52 5.60
C VAL A 143 12.31 11.23 6.90
N GLY A 144 12.49 12.56 6.85
CA GLY A 144 12.99 13.36 7.96
C GLY A 144 12.23 13.27 9.28
N PRO A 145 10.89 13.34 9.34
CA PRO A 145 10.17 13.32 10.61
C PRO A 145 10.24 11.97 11.34
N TRP A 146 10.14 10.85 10.62
CA TRP A 146 10.19 9.51 11.24
C TRP A 146 11.61 9.08 11.58
N GLU A 147 12.59 9.38 10.72
CA GLU A 147 14.01 9.15 11.04
C GLU A 147 14.43 9.93 12.29
N LYS A 148 14.13 11.23 12.36
CA LYS A 148 14.43 12.04 13.56
C LYS A 148 13.82 11.46 14.83
N ARG A 149 12.63 10.85 14.72
CA ARG A 149 11.98 10.22 15.86
C ARG A 149 12.70 8.95 16.33
N LEU A 150 13.13 8.09 15.41
CA LEU A 150 13.93 6.90 15.75
C LEU A 150 15.20 7.27 16.53
N TYR A 151 15.84 8.40 16.18
CA TYR A 151 17.06 8.85 16.84
C TYR A 151 16.85 9.60 18.17
N HIS A 152 15.66 10.16 18.43
CA HIS A 152 15.40 10.92 19.66
C HIS A 152 14.91 10.06 20.84
N TRP A 153 14.51 8.82 20.58
CA TRP A 153 13.88 7.91 21.58
C TRP A 153 14.60 6.54 21.66
N ALA A 154 15.80 6.44 21.09
CA ALA A 154 16.73 5.32 21.25
C ALA A 154 17.85 5.73 22.22
#